data_AF-A0A973D5M5-F1
#
_entry.id   AF-A0A973D5M5-F1
#
_cell.length_a   1.000
_cell.length_b   1.000
_cell.length_c   1.000
_cell.angle_alpha   90.00
_cell.angle_beta   90.00
_cell.angle_gamma   90.00
#
_symmetry.space_group_name_H-M   'P 1'
#
loop_
_entity.id
_entity.type
_entity.pdbx_description
1 polymer ?
#
loop_
_entity_poly.entity_id
_entity_poly.type
_entity_poly.pdbx_seq_one_letter_code
_entity_poly.pdbx_strand_id
1 'polypeptide(L)'
;MNPDDGFIESGTLWMAEDRDSLEGLSQAAGRLATAGVTAHLLEGPALFDAEPALARDLVGGLQLPHDGVLYAPAAAAALVDEARRHGATIRCRTRVTRVEENRVVFSHGESVVADAIVIASGLDALELCPGSEDCVPILPREGHLAVTTRGTCVISHHVVEAGYQQGAHGEVEEAVACAILSRSTDQLCIGSSRRPRRAGRIDSDLMEKIIRRAERFVPGISGLPVVRKWTGTRAASADGRPLIGLLPGSSSVWIAAGFEGLGITQAPAAAELVAASIYGEEPAIDPSPWDPGRN
;
A
#
# COMPACT_ATOMS: atom_id res chain seq x y z
N MET A 1 12.46 17.40 9.52
CA MET A 1 11.60 16.28 9.91
C MET A 1 12.28 15.64 11.12
N ASN A 2 11.64 15.68 12.28
CA ASN A 2 12.15 15.09 13.53
C ASN A 2 11.83 13.58 13.47
N PRO A 3 12.63 12.65 14.03
CA PRO A 3 12.24 11.23 14.20
C PRO A 3 10.79 10.98 14.70
N ASP A 4 10.15 12.01 15.28
CA ASP A 4 8.75 12.06 15.71
C ASP A 4 7.68 12.15 14.59
N ASP A 5 8.04 12.22 13.30
CA ASP A 5 7.11 12.47 12.18
C ASP A 5 6.39 11.21 11.61
N GLY A 6 6.39 10.10 12.36
CA GLY A 6 5.50 8.95 12.14
C GLY A 6 6.05 7.81 11.28
N PHE A 7 7.35 7.80 10.96
CA PHE A 7 8.07 6.64 10.43
C PHE A 7 8.77 5.86 11.54
N ILE A 8 8.76 4.53 11.47
CA ILE A 8 9.43 3.64 12.42
C ILE A 8 10.09 2.52 11.64
N GLU A 9 11.42 2.46 11.67
CA GLU A 9 12.20 1.34 11.14
C GLU A 9 12.23 0.21 12.18
N SER A 10 11.13 -0.53 12.29
CA SER A 10 11.03 -1.69 13.19
C SER A 10 11.39 -3.01 12.52
N GLY A 11 11.68 -2.98 11.22
CA GLY A 11 11.70 -4.17 10.37
C GLY A 11 10.32 -4.81 10.19
N THR A 12 10.26 -5.73 9.23
CA THR A 12 9.11 -6.61 9.01
C THR A 12 9.54 -8.06 9.17
N LEU A 13 8.68 -8.88 9.77
CA LEU A 13 8.81 -10.33 9.86
C LEU A 13 7.64 -11.00 9.13
N TRP A 14 7.95 -11.67 8.02
CA TRP A 14 6.98 -12.43 7.26
C TRP A 14 6.88 -13.85 7.83
N MET A 15 5.71 -14.29 8.31
CA MET A 15 5.59 -15.57 9.01
C MET A 15 5.10 -16.69 8.11
N ALA A 16 5.74 -17.85 8.23
CA ALA A 16 5.29 -19.10 7.64
C ALA A 16 4.60 -20.00 8.68
N GLU A 17 3.38 -20.41 8.38
CA GLU A 17 2.59 -21.33 9.21
C GLU A 17 2.90 -22.80 8.85
N ASP A 18 3.34 -23.06 7.62
CA ASP A 18 3.61 -24.38 7.08
C ASP A 18 4.86 -24.38 6.19
N ARG A 19 5.32 -25.58 5.79
CA ARG A 19 6.55 -25.74 5.00
C ARG A 19 6.45 -25.12 3.60
N ASP A 20 5.26 -25.12 3.00
CA ASP A 20 5.04 -24.54 1.68
C ASP A 20 5.20 -23.02 1.71
N SER A 21 4.61 -22.36 2.70
CA SER A 21 4.78 -20.92 2.92
C SER A 21 6.23 -20.56 3.25
N LEU A 22 6.95 -21.40 4.02
CA LEU A 22 8.37 -21.21 4.30
C LEU A 22 9.23 -21.32 3.04
N GLU A 23 8.95 -22.29 2.17
CA GLU A 23 9.63 -22.41 0.88
C GLU A 23 9.38 -21.18 0.00
N GLY A 24 8.14 -20.68 -0.02
CA GLY A 24 7.80 -19.42 -0.69
C GLY A 24 8.61 -18.23 -0.15
N LEU A 25 8.81 -18.14 1.17
CA LEU A 25 9.66 -17.13 1.80
C LEU A 25 11.14 -17.27 1.42
N SER A 26 11.65 -18.51 1.34
CA SER A 26 13.02 -18.78 0.88
C SER A 26 13.25 -18.31 -0.56
N GLN A 27 12.29 -18.57 -1.46
CA GLN A 27 12.34 -18.06 -2.83
C GLN A 27 12.26 -16.52 -2.87
N ALA A 28 11.44 -15.91 -2.02
CA ALA A 28 11.38 -14.45 -1.89
C ALA A 28 12.72 -13.87 -1.42
N ALA A 29 13.37 -14.49 -0.44
CA ALA A 29 14.70 -14.10 0.02
C ALA A 29 15.74 -14.11 -1.11
N GLY A 30 15.72 -15.13 -1.99
CA GLY A 30 16.60 -15.19 -3.16
C GLY A 30 16.38 -14.04 -4.15
N ARG A 31 15.10 -13.68 -4.41
CA ARG A 31 14.76 -12.53 -5.27
C ARG A 31 15.21 -11.21 -4.65
N LEU A 32 14.97 -11.03 -3.36
CA LEU A 32 15.41 -9.84 -2.61
C LEU A 32 16.93 -9.70 -2.61
N ALA A 33 17.67 -10.79 -2.40
CA ALA A 33 19.12 -10.79 -2.45
C ALA A 33 19.67 -10.38 -3.83
N THR A 34 19.01 -10.81 -4.91
CA THR A 34 19.37 -10.41 -6.29
C THR A 34 19.17 -8.90 -6.50
N ALA A 35 18.20 -8.31 -5.81
CA ALA A 35 17.93 -6.87 -5.78
C ALA A 35 18.76 -6.10 -4.73
N GLY A 36 19.69 -6.76 -4.03
CA GLY A 36 20.51 -6.13 -2.99
C GLY A 36 19.78 -5.83 -1.68
N VAL A 37 18.59 -6.39 -1.48
CA VAL A 37 17.79 -6.20 -0.26
C VAL A 37 18.19 -7.23 0.79
N THR A 38 18.55 -6.76 1.98
CA THR A 38 18.88 -7.63 3.12
C THR A 38 17.64 -8.33 3.66
N ALA A 39 17.67 -9.66 3.71
CA ALA A 39 16.64 -10.47 4.32
C ALA A 39 17.25 -11.69 5.01
N HIS A 40 16.67 -12.10 6.15
CA HIS A 40 17.15 -13.22 6.95
C HIS A 40 16.04 -14.26 7.12
N LEU A 41 16.25 -15.46 6.58
CA LEU A 41 15.34 -16.59 6.83
C LEU A 41 15.63 -17.13 8.24
N LEU A 42 14.59 -17.18 9.09
CA LEU A 42 14.67 -17.57 10.48
C LEU A 42 13.81 -18.82 10.72
N GLU A 43 14.37 -19.81 11.43
CA GLU A 43 13.68 -21.03 11.86
C GLU A 43 14.00 -21.35 13.32
N GLY A 44 13.13 -22.12 13.98
CA GLY A 44 13.36 -22.62 15.33
C GLY A 44 13.61 -21.50 16.35
N PRO A 45 14.58 -21.66 17.27
CA PRO A 45 14.84 -20.66 18.31
C PRO A 45 15.10 -19.25 17.78
N ALA A 46 15.80 -19.10 16.66
CA ALA A 46 16.17 -17.79 16.12
C ALA A 46 14.94 -16.94 15.73
N LEU A 47 13.86 -17.56 15.23
CA LEU A 47 12.60 -16.87 14.96
C LEU A 47 12.00 -16.29 16.23
N PHE A 48 12.02 -17.08 17.30
CA PHE A 48 11.39 -16.75 18.58
C PHE A 48 12.24 -15.82 19.44
N ASP A 49 13.54 -15.82 19.26
CA ASP A 49 14.46 -14.83 19.83
C ASP A 49 14.25 -13.47 19.15
N ALA A 50 14.00 -13.46 17.83
CA ALA A 50 13.68 -12.24 17.09
C ALA A 50 12.30 -11.67 17.47
N GLU A 51 11.25 -12.50 17.54
CA GLU A 51 9.91 -12.06 17.94
C GLU A 51 9.26 -13.02 18.97
N PRO A 52 9.45 -12.75 20.28
CA PRO A 52 8.97 -13.64 21.34
C PRO A 52 7.46 -13.80 21.43
N ALA A 53 6.68 -12.87 20.86
CA ALA A 53 5.22 -12.88 20.92
C ALA A 53 4.55 -13.82 19.90
N LEU A 54 5.32 -14.40 18.99
CA LEU A 54 4.81 -15.34 17.99
C LEU A 54 4.31 -16.65 18.61
N ALA A 55 3.33 -17.27 17.94
CA ALA A 55 2.91 -18.63 18.23
C ALA A 55 4.07 -19.62 18.05
N ARG A 56 4.25 -20.53 19.01
CA ARG A 56 5.44 -21.40 19.11
C ARG A 56 5.48 -22.55 18.11
N ASP A 57 4.39 -22.77 17.39
CA ASP A 57 4.23 -23.82 16.40
C ASP A 57 4.47 -23.35 14.96
N LEU A 58 4.80 -22.06 14.75
CA LEU A 58 5.20 -21.55 13.43
C LEU A 58 6.50 -22.21 12.96
N VAL A 59 6.58 -22.49 11.66
CA VAL A 59 7.72 -23.23 11.08
C VAL A 59 8.91 -22.35 10.73
N GLY A 60 8.70 -21.03 10.57
CA GLY A 60 9.76 -20.09 10.22
C GLY A 60 9.24 -18.70 9.84
N GLY A 61 10.16 -17.84 9.40
CA GLY A 61 9.82 -16.51 8.88
C GLY A 61 10.96 -15.85 8.13
N LEU A 62 10.67 -14.77 7.42
CA LEU A 62 11.65 -13.94 6.70
C LEU A 62 11.68 -12.55 7.34
N GLN A 63 12.81 -12.19 7.93
CA GLN A 63 13.03 -10.88 8.53
C GLN A 63 13.63 -9.92 7.50
N LEU A 64 13.02 -8.75 7.32
CA LEU A 64 13.54 -7.62 6.56
C LEU A 64 13.85 -6.49 7.56
N PRO A 65 15.12 -6.34 7.99
CA PRO A 65 15.46 -5.47 9.11
C PRO A 65 15.33 -3.96 8.80
N HIS A 66 15.41 -3.59 7.52
CA HIS A 66 15.36 -2.18 7.07
C HIS A 66 13.96 -1.72 6.64
N ASP A 67 12.96 -2.58 6.78
CA ASP A 67 11.58 -2.18 6.58
C ASP A 67 11.09 -1.31 7.74
N GLY A 68 10.02 -0.56 7.49
CA GLY A 68 9.35 0.21 8.52
C GLY A 68 7.91 0.55 8.17
N VAL A 69 7.19 1.11 9.14
CA VAL A 69 5.86 1.68 8.93
C VAL A 69 5.92 3.18 8.95
N LEU A 70 5.08 3.78 8.13
CA LEU A 70 4.82 5.21 8.10
C LEU A 70 3.34 5.48 8.39
N TYR A 71 3.05 6.46 9.22
CA TYR A 71 1.68 6.94 9.39
C TYR A 71 1.24 7.76 8.17
N ALA A 72 0.57 7.08 7.22
CA ALA A 72 0.20 7.62 5.91
C ALA A 72 -0.41 9.04 5.90
N PRO A 73 -1.37 9.41 6.78
CA PRO A 73 -1.91 10.77 6.79
C PRO A 73 -0.87 11.85 7.14
N ALA A 74 0.05 11.57 8.06
CA ALA A 74 1.11 12.51 8.42
C ALA A 74 2.11 12.67 7.27
N ALA A 75 2.49 11.56 6.63
CA ALA A 75 3.37 11.60 5.46
C ALA A 75 2.78 12.40 4.29
N ALA A 76 1.51 12.16 3.97
CA ALA A 76 0.81 12.90 2.93
C ALA A 76 0.72 14.40 3.24
N ALA A 77 0.42 14.76 4.50
CA ALA A 77 0.40 16.15 4.94
C ALA A 77 1.78 16.81 4.83
N ALA A 78 2.84 16.11 5.24
CA ALA A 78 4.21 16.59 5.14
C ALA A 78 4.63 16.86 3.68
N LEU A 79 4.28 15.96 2.75
CA LEU A 79 4.53 16.15 1.31
C LEU A 79 3.75 17.33 0.72
N VAL A 80 2.50 17.51 1.13
CA VAL A 80 1.65 18.67 0.75
C VAL A 80 2.27 19.98 1.23
N ASP A 81 2.76 20.02 2.46
CA ASP A 81 3.39 21.22 3.02
C ASP A 81 4.76 21.48 2.39
N GLU A 82 5.53 20.43 2.07
CA GLU A 82 6.78 20.56 1.31
C GLU A 82 6.54 21.13 -0.09
N ALA A 83 5.52 20.64 -0.80
CA ALA A 83 5.15 21.17 -2.10
C ALA A 83 4.80 22.66 -2.03
N ARG A 84 4.09 23.10 -0.98
CA ARG A 84 3.79 24.53 -0.75
C ARG A 84 5.03 25.36 -0.51
N ARG A 85 6.01 24.86 0.26
CA ARG A 85 7.30 25.55 0.48
C ARG A 85 8.06 25.74 -0.83
N HIS A 86 7.89 24.82 -1.77
CA HIS A 86 8.43 24.90 -3.13
C HIS A 86 7.54 25.69 -4.11
N GLY A 87 6.50 26.38 -3.64
CA GLY A 87 5.67 27.27 -4.46
C GLY A 87 4.43 26.63 -5.09
N ALA A 88 4.11 25.37 -4.77
CA ALA A 88 2.91 24.73 -5.29
C ALA A 88 1.63 25.41 -4.77
N THR A 89 0.68 25.65 -5.67
CA THR A 89 -0.66 26.16 -5.31
C THR A 89 -1.61 24.99 -5.09
N ILE A 90 -2.21 24.90 -3.90
CA ILE A 90 -3.12 23.80 -3.53
C ILE A 90 -4.57 24.30 -3.48
N ARG A 91 -5.41 23.79 -4.38
CA ARG A 91 -6.83 24.12 -4.46
C ARG A 91 -7.69 22.98 -3.93
N CYS A 92 -8.10 23.07 -2.66
CA CYS A 92 -9.01 22.10 -2.05
C CYS A 92 -10.48 22.43 -2.40
N ARG A 93 -11.35 21.41 -2.35
CA ARG A 93 -12.78 21.53 -2.72
C ARG A 93 -12.99 21.96 -4.18
N THR A 94 -12.01 21.71 -5.04
CA THR A 94 -12.06 21.95 -6.48
C THR A 94 -12.11 20.59 -7.17
N ARG A 95 -13.31 20.16 -7.57
CA ARG A 95 -13.49 18.88 -8.26
C ARG A 95 -13.18 19.06 -9.74
N VAL A 96 -12.27 18.25 -10.28
CA VAL A 96 -12.08 18.06 -11.72
C VAL A 96 -13.17 17.12 -12.22
N THR A 97 -13.79 17.46 -13.34
CA THR A 97 -14.82 16.62 -13.99
C THR A 97 -14.38 16.11 -15.35
N ARG A 98 -13.40 16.75 -15.97
CA ARG A 98 -12.84 16.32 -17.26
C ARG A 98 -11.40 16.79 -17.39
N VAL A 99 -10.58 15.95 -18.00
CA VAL A 99 -9.21 16.22 -18.43
C VAL A 99 -9.16 15.99 -19.93
N GLU A 100 -8.60 16.96 -20.63
CA GLU A 100 -8.32 16.95 -22.07
C GLU A 100 -6.84 17.28 -22.27
N GLU A 101 -6.37 17.21 -23.52
CA GLU A 101 -5.04 17.69 -23.86
C GLU A 101 -4.81 19.12 -23.35
N ASN A 102 -3.79 19.27 -22.52
CA ASN A 102 -3.33 20.50 -21.91
C ASN A 102 -4.41 21.26 -21.13
N ARG A 103 -5.54 20.63 -20.78
CA ARG A 103 -6.67 21.32 -20.13
C ARG A 103 -7.35 20.48 -19.06
N VAL A 104 -7.58 21.09 -17.90
CA VAL A 104 -8.36 20.55 -16.80
C VAL A 104 -9.64 21.36 -16.64
N VAL A 105 -10.79 20.69 -16.61
CA VAL A 105 -12.12 21.30 -16.45
C VAL A 105 -12.69 20.97 -15.06
N PHE A 106 -13.11 22.00 -14.34
CA PHE A 106 -13.66 21.88 -13.00
C PHE A 106 -15.19 21.77 -12.99
N SER A 107 -15.75 21.25 -11.91
CA SER A 107 -17.19 21.07 -11.72
C SER A 107 -18.00 22.38 -11.72
N HIS A 108 -17.35 23.51 -11.45
CA HIS A 108 -17.96 24.84 -11.50
C HIS A 108 -17.81 25.52 -12.88
N GLY A 109 -17.35 24.78 -13.90
CA GLY A 109 -17.30 25.22 -15.29
C GLY A 109 -16.03 25.99 -15.70
N GLU A 110 -15.19 26.40 -14.75
CA GLU A 110 -13.88 26.98 -15.09
C GLU A 110 -12.92 25.89 -15.58
N SER A 111 -11.88 26.30 -16.31
CA SER A 111 -10.80 25.42 -16.73
C SER A 111 -9.44 26.08 -16.56
N VAL A 112 -8.41 25.25 -16.45
CA VAL A 112 -7.01 25.66 -16.41
C VAL A 112 -6.27 24.95 -17.55
N VAL A 113 -5.38 25.68 -18.21
CA VAL A 113 -4.44 25.12 -19.18
C VAL A 113 -3.14 24.79 -18.45
N ALA A 114 -2.53 23.66 -18.78
CA ALA A 114 -1.26 23.21 -18.23
C ALA A 114 -0.50 22.43 -19.31
N ASP A 115 0.83 22.60 -19.37
CA ASP A 115 1.69 21.87 -20.31
C ASP A 115 1.81 20.38 -19.97
N ALA A 116 1.62 20.04 -18.69
CA ALA A 116 1.58 18.67 -18.20
C ALA A 116 0.51 18.49 -17.12
N ILE A 117 -0.24 17.39 -17.21
CA ILE A 117 -1.32 17.03 -16.30
C ILE A 117 -1.06 15.63 -15.77
N VAL A 118 -1.09 15.46 -14.44
CA VAL A 118 -0.97 14.14 -13.80
C VAL A 118 -2.28 13.77 -13.10
N ILE A 119 -2.89 12.67 -13.52
CA ILE A 119 -4.08 12.08 -12.91
C ILE A 119 -3.64 11.16 -11.78
N ALA A 120 -3.86 11.58 -10.54
CA ALA A 120 -3.57 10.82 -9.32
C ALA A 120 -4.81 10.67 -8.41
N SER A 121 -6.01 10.61 -9.01
CA SER A 121 -7.31 10.61 -8.30
C SER A 121 -7.78 9.22 -7.85
N GLY A 122 -6.88 8.24 -7.74
CA GLY A 122 -7.21 6.90 -7.23
C GLY A 122 -8.25 6.19 -8.10
N LEU A 123 -9.42 5.86 -7.52
CA LEU A 123 -10.47 5.13 -8.23
C LEU A 123 -11.11 5.93 -9.36
N ASP A 124 -11.11 7.26 -9.24
CA ASP A 124 -11.78 8.13 -10.18
C ASP A 124 -10.83 8.49 -11.34
N ALA A 125 -9.63 7.90 -11.41
CA ALA A 125 -8.60 8.25 -12.40
C ALA A 125 -9.04 8.03 -13.84
N LEU A 126 -9.63 6.86 -14.14
CA LEU A 126 -10.04 6.51 -15.49
C LEU A 126 -11.35 7.17 -15.93
N GLU A 127 -12.09 7.80 -15.01
CA GLU A 127 -13.35 8.49 -15.34
C GLU A 127 -13.12 9.92 -15.88
N LEU A 128 -11.90 10.45 -15.78
CA LEU A 128 -11.64 11.87 -16.02
C LEU A 128 -11.23 12.20 -17.47
N CYS A 129 -10.70 11.27 -18.24
CA CYS A 129 -10.09 11.57 -19.54
C CYS A 129 -10.49 10.57 -20.64
N PRO A 130 -10.66 11.01 -21.90
CA PRO A 130 -10.67 10.12 -23.06
C PRO A 130 -9.34 9.36 -23.19
N GLY A 131 -9.37 8.12 -23.70
CA GLY A 131 -8.19 7.24 -23.83
C GLY A 131 -7.90 6.38 -22.59
N SER A 132 -8.64 6.59 -21.50
CA SER A 132 -8.58 5.71 -20.32
C SER A 132 -9.22 4.34 -20.59
N GLU A 133 -10.05 4.22 -21.61
CA GLU A 133 -10.63 2.96 -22.08
C GLU A 133 -9.60 1.93 -22.55
N ASP A 134 -8.43 2.40 -23.02
CA ASP A 134 -7.31 1.56 -23.45
C ASP A 134 -6.34 1.23 -22.29
N CYS A 135 -6.59 1.79 -21.10
CA CYS A 135 -5.79 1.50 -19.91
C CYS A 135 -6.26 0.23 -19.21
N VAL A 136 -5.36 -0.41 -18.46
CA VAL A 136 -5.74 -1.49 -17.53
C VAL A 136 -6.78 -0.95 -16.52
N PRO A 137 -7.93 -1.63 -16.33
CA PRO A 137 -8.98 -1.12 -15.44
C PRO A 137 -8.53 -0.92 -14.00
N ILE A 138 -9.03 0.12 -13.33
CA ILE A 138 -8.85 0.34 -11.89
C ILE A 138 -10.16 0.00 -11.17
N LEU A 139 -10.06 -0.96 -10.25
CA LEU A 139 -11.18 -1.57 -9.54
C LEU A 139 -11.11 -1.26 -8.03
N PRO A 140 -12.26 -1.12 -7.36
CA PRO A 140 -12.32 -0.91 -5.92
C PRO A 140 -12.02 -2.19 -5.15
N ARG A 141 -11.17 -2.07 -4.12
CA ARG A 141 -10.92 -3.15 -3.16
C ARG A 141 -11.13 -2.68 -1.74
N GLU A 142 -12.16 -3.21 -1.08
CA GLU A 142 -12.48 -2.93 0.31
C GLU A 142 -11.47 -3.62 1.24
N GLY A 143 -11.03 -2.92 2.29
CA GLY A 143 -10.21 -3.47 3.36
C GLY A 143 -10.62 -2.97 4.73
N HIS A 144 -10.56 -3.87 5.71
CA HIS A 144 -10.85 -3.56 7.11
C HIS A 144 -9.59 -3.50 7.96
N LEU A 145 -9.61 -2.60 8.93
CA LEU A 145 -8.55 -2.43 9.91
C LEU A 145 -9.14 -2.17 11.31
N ALA A 146 -8.43 -2.62 12.32
CA ALA A 146 -8.69 -2.33 13.72
C ALA A 146 -7.45 -1.73 14.38
N VAL A 147 -7.65 -0.89 15.40
CA VAL A 147 -6.57 -0.34 16.22
C VAL A 147 -6.86 -0.61 17.69
N THR A 148 -5.89 -1.16 18.41
CA THR A 148 -5.98 -1.45 19.84
C THR A 148 -5.82 -0.20 20.71
N THR A 149 -6.10 -0.33 22.00
CA THR A 149 -5.74 0.66 23.03
C THR A 149 -4.22 0.87 23.11
N ARG A 150 -3.78 1.97 23.71
CA ARG A 150 -2.36 2.25 23.94
C ARG A 150 -1.81 1.33 25.04
N GLY A 151 -0.50 1.08 25.00
CA GLY A 151 0.19 0.22 25.96
C GLY A 151 -0.08 -1.27 25.74
N THR A 152 -0.57 -1.66 24.57
CA THR A 152 -0.84 -3.06 24.21
C THR A 152 0.19 -3.63 23.24
N CYS A 153 1.21 -2.85 22.87
CA CYS A 153 2.24 -3.33 21.96
C CYS A 153 2.98 -4.50 22.62
N VAL A 154 2.94 -5.66 21.96
CA VAL A 154 3.60 -6.90 22.41
C VAL A 154 4.56 -7.44 21.36
N ILE A 155 4.64 -6.79 20.19
CA ILE A 155 5.53 -7.15 19.09
C ILE A 155 6.58 -6.07 18.89
N SER A 156 7.77 -6.46 18.46
CA SER A 156 8.87 -5.55 18.13
C SER A 156 8.94 -5.26 16.62
N HIS A 157 8.46 -6.18 15.79
CA HIS A 157 8.44 -6.05 14.33
C HIS A 157 7.04 -5.73 13.80
N HIS A 158 6.96 -5.31 12.54
CA HIS A 158 5.74 -5.49 11.76
C HIS A 158 5.62 -6.95 11.36
N VAL A 159 4.44 -7.52 11.56
CA VAL A 159 4.25 -8.96 11.45
C VAL A 159 3.23 -9.22 10.35
N VAL A 160 3.66 -9.85 9.25
CA VAL A 160 2.84 -10.08 8.04
C VAL A 160 2.81 -11.55 7.66
N GLU A 161 1.64 -12.11 7.42
CA GLU A 161 1.51 -13.50 6.98
C GLU A 161 2.13 -13.70 5.59
N ALA A 162 2.92 -14.77 5.39
CA ALA A 162 3.55 -15.05 4.09
C ALA A 162 2.53 -15.15 2.93
N GLY A 163 1.36 -15.74 3.21
CA GLY A 163 0.23 -15.83 2.27
C GLY A 163 -0.40 -14.48 1.91
N TYR A 164 -0.09 -13.40 2.63
CA TYR A 164 -0.64 -12.06 2.38
C TYR A 164 -0.34 -11.56 0.97
N GLN A 165 0.82 -11.90 0.41
CA GLN A 165 1.20 -11.50 -0.95
C GLN A 165 0.56 -12.40 -2.03
N GLN A 166 0.37 -13.69 -1.77
CA GLN A 166 -0.30 -14.58 -2.73
C GLN A 166 -1.79 -14.27 -2.87
N GLY A 167 -2.47 -13.92 -1.77
CA GLY A 167 -3.87 -13.49 -1.78
C GLY A 167 -4.11 -12.05 -2.28
N ALA A 168 -3.04 -11.27 -2.52
CA ALA A 168 -3.16 -9.90 -3.02
C ALA A 168 -3.43 -9.82 -4.53
N HIS A 169 -3.10 -10.87 -5.29
CA HIS A 169 -3.14 -10.83 -6.76
C HIS A 169 -4.19 -11.77 -7.40
N GLY A 170 -4.99 -12.48 -6.61
CA GLY A 170 -6.04 -13.38 -7.12
C GLY A 170 -7.44 -12.75 -7.21
N GLU A 171 -8.29 -13.29 -8.09
CA GLU A 171 -9.75 -13.05 -8.15
C GLU A 171 -10.46 -13.77 -6.99
N VAL A 172 -10.11 -13.42 -5.76
CA VAL A 172 -10.76 -13.99 -4.57
C VAL A 172 -11.94 -13.09 -4.18
N GLU A 173 -13.14 -13.66 -4.03
CA GLU A 173 -14.32 -12.92 -3.58
C GLU A 173 -14.11 -12.28 -2.19
N GLU A 174 -13.40 -12.98 -1.31
CA GLU A 174 -13.02 -12.51 0.02
C GLU A 174 -11.70 -13.15 0.45
N ALA A 175 -10.71 -12.32 0.80
CA ALA A 175 -9.47 -12.78 1.40
C ALA A 175 -9.24 -12.09 2.75
N VAL A 176 -8.76 -12.85 3.72
CA VAL A 176 -8.30 -12.37 5.03
C VAL A 176 -6.88 -12.85 5.21
N ALA A 177 -5.99 -11.95 5.60
CA ALA A 177 -4.62 -12.28 5.92
C ALA A 177 -4.14 -11.42 7.09
N CYS A 178 -3.22 -11.95 7.88
CA CYS A 178 -2.65 -11.23 9.02
C CYS A 178 -1.62 -10.18 8.59
N ALA A 179 -1.82 -8.96 9.04
CA ALA A 179 -0.83 -7.89 9.06
C ALA A 179 -1.02 -7.10 10.37
N ILE A 180 -0.04 -7.16 11.27
CA ILE A 180 -0.05 -6.43 12.53
C ILE A 180 1.09 -5.42 12.49
N LEU A 181 0.72 -4.14 12.48
CA LEU A 181 1.66 -3.04 12.49
C LEU A 181 1.71 -2.43 13.89
N SER A 182 2.87 -2.51 14.54
CA SER A 182 3.17 -1.68 15.71
C SER A 182 3.13 -0.20 15.33
N ARG A 183 2.75 0.64 16.28
CA ARG A 183 2.69 2.10 16.12
C ARG A 183 3.52 2.75 17.22
N SER A 184 4.02 3.95 16.95
CA SER A 184 4.79 4.77 17.91
C SER A 184 4.00 5.14 19.17
N THR A 185 2.69 4.89 19.17
CA THR A 185 1.78 5.15 20.28
C THR A 185 1.51 3.92 21.16
N ASP A 186 2.32 2.86 21.04
CA ASP A 186 2.13 1.56 21.69
C ASP A 186 0.77 0.92 21.39
N GLN A 187 0.29 1.12 20.16
CA GLN A 187 -0.93 0.52 19.63
C GLN A 187 -0.58 -0.46 18.52
N LEU A 188 -1.43 -1.44 18.29
CA LEU A 188 -1.37 -2.33 17.15
C LEU A 188 -2.44 -1.92 16.14
N CYS A 189 -2.05 -1.78 14.87
CA CYS A 189 -2.96 -1.72 13.75
C CYS A 189 -3.06 -3.11 13.13
N ILE A 190 -4.23 -3.73 13.24
CA ILE A 190 -4.48 -5.10 12.82
C ILE A 190 -5.29 -5.07 11.52
N GLY A 191 -4.77 -5.75 10.52
CA GLY A 191 -5.37 -5.92 9.21
C GLY A 191 -5.03 -7.27 8.61
N SER A 192 -5.43 -7.55 7.37
CA SER A 192 -6.48 -6.83 6.63
C SER A 192 -7.32 -7.80 5.81
N SER A 193 -8.49 -7.34 5.37
CA SER A 193 -9.30 -8.04 4.36
C SER A 193 -9.12 -7.46 2.96
N ARG A 194 -9.58 -8.21 1.95
CA ARG A 194 -9.80 -7.77 0.57
C ARG A 194 -11.16 -8.27 0.07
N ARG A 195 -11.98 -7.38 -0.49
CA ARG A 195 -13.20 -7.71 -1.26
C ARG A 195 -13.29 -6.84 -2.52
N PRO A 196 -13.73 -7.37 -3.67
CA PRO A 196 -13.77 -6.65 -4.95
C PRO A 196 -14.97 -5.69 -5.03
N ARG A 197 -15.07 -4.76 -4.07
CA ARG A 197 -16.14 -3.76 -3.98
C ARG A 197 -15.66 -2.48 -3.30
N ARG A 198 -16.42 -1.39 -3.45
CA ARG A 198 -16.21 -0.17 -2.66
C ARG A 198 -16.53 -0.42 -1.19
N ALA A 199 -15.78 0.24 -0.31
CA ALA A 199 -15.98 0.14 1.12
C ALA A 199 -17.36 0.65 1.51
N GLY A 200 -18.05 -0.13 2.34
CA GLY A 200 -19.38 0.20 2.84
C GLY A 200 -19.39 0.40 4.35
N ARG A 201 -20.36 -0.23 5.01
CA ARG A 201 -20.34 -0.38 6.46
C ARG A 201 -19.27 -1.39 6.87
N ILE A 202 -18.74 -1.21 8.08
CA ILE A 202 -17.84 -2.18 8.70
C ILE A 202 -18.59 -3.51 8.84
N ASP A 203 -17.96 -4.56 8.35
CA ASP A 203 -18.44 -5.93 8.47
C ASP A 203 -17.88 -6.57 9.75
N SER A 204 -18.78 -6.97 10.65
CA SER A 204 -18.39 -7.49 11.97
C SER A 204 -17.82 -8.90 11.89
N ASP A 205 -18.36 -9.75 11.01
CA ASP A 205 -17.92 -11.13 10.85
C ASP A 205 -16.53 -11.16 10.22
N LEU A 206 -16.30 -10.30 9.23
CA LEU A 206 -15.00 -10.14 8.60
C LEU A 206 -13.96 -9.56 9.57
N MET A 207 -14.36 -8.61 10.41
CA MET A 207 -13.49 -8.09 11.46
C MET A 207 -13.09 -9.19 12.47
N GLU A 208 -14.03 -10.05 12.85
CA GLU A 208 -13.77 -11.17 13.75
C GLU A 208 -12.81 -12.18 13.10
N LYS A 209 -12.97 -12.48 11.80
CA LYS A 209 -12.01 -13.30 11.03
C LYS A 209 -10.60 -12.69 11.03
N ILE A 210 -10.47 -11.38 10.82
CA ILE A 210 -9.18 -10.67 10.86
C ILE A 210 -8.52 -10.82 12.24
N ILE A 211 -9.28 -10.57 13.31
CA ILE A 211 -8.75 -10.64 14.68
C ILE A 211 -8.32 -12.08 15.00
N ARG A 212 -9.15 -13.09 14.70
CA ARG A 212 -8.79 -14.51 14.88
C ARG A 212 -7.55 -14.90 14.09
N ARG A 213 -7.41 -14.43 12.84
CA ARG A 213 -6.21 -14.71 12.04
C ARG A 213 -4.98 -14.07 12.65
N ALA A 214 -5.09 -12.86 13.20
CA ALA A 214 -3.99 -12.23 13.91
C ALA A 214 -3.63 -12.96 15.22
N GLU A 215 -4.61 -13.44 15.99
CA GLU A 215 -4.39 -14.23 17.22
C GLU A 215 -3.67 -15.55 16.95
N ARG A 216 -3.91 -16.16 15.77
CA ARG A 216 -3.19 -17.37 15.35
C ARG A 216 -1.68 -17.18 15.29
N PHE A 217 -1.23 -16.02 14.82
CA PHE A 217 0.19 -15.71 14.68
C PHE A 217 0.77 -15.09 15.95
N VAL A 218 0.00 -14.25 16.65
CA VAL A 218 0.42 -13.55 17.87
C VAL A 218 -0.63 -13.76 18.96
N PRO A 219 -0.58 -14.88 19.72
CA PRO A 219 -1.61 -15.22 20.70
C PRO A 219 -1.82 -14.15 21.79
N GLY A 220 -0.77 -13.38 22.09
CA GLY A 220 -0.80 -12.29 23.07
C GLY A 220 -1.72 -11.12 22.73
N ILE A 221 -2.24 -11.03 21.49
CA ILE A 221 -3.22 -10.00 21.14
C ILE A 221 -4.66 -10.35 21.55
N SER A 222 -4.90 -11.59 21.99
CA SER A 222 -6.24 -12.04 22.31
C SER A 222 -6.84 -11.23 23.46
N GLY A 223 -8.08 -10.77 23.26
CA GLY A 223 -8.79 -9.94 24.24
C GLY A 223 -8.30 -8.49 24.36
N LEU A 224 -7.33 -8.04 23.55
CA LEU A 224 -6.91 -6.64 23.58
C LEU A 224 -8.06 -5.69 23.21
N PRO A 225 -8.30 -4.63 24.00
CA PRO A 225 -9.38 -3.69 23.70
C PRO A 225 -9.11 -2.93 22.39
N VAL A 226 -10.11 -2.90 21.51
CA VAL A 226 -10.07 -2.17 20.23
C VAL A 226 -10.73 -0.80 20.39
N VAL A 227 -10.00 0.28 20.10
CA VAL A 227 -10.52 1.67 20.19
C VAL A 227 -11.10 2.18 18.88
N ARG A 228 -10.71 1.56 17.75
CA ARG A 228 -11.17 1.99 16.43
C ARG A 228 -11.25 0.81 15.48
N LYS A 229 -12.30 0.79 14.67
CA LYS A 229 -12.47 -0.06 13.50
C LYS A 229 -12.83 0.82 12.32
N TRP A 230 -12.33 0.52 11.14
CA TRP A 230 -12.77 1.19 9.91
C TRP A 230 -12.63 0.27 8.71
N THR A 231 -13.30 0.67 7.64
CA THR A 231 -13.13 0.11 6.31
C THR A 231 -12.69 1.20 5.35
N GLY A 232 -11.92 0.85 4.33
CA GLY A 232 -11.39 1.77 3.34
C GLY A 232 -11.38 1.13 1.96
N THR A 233 -11.42 1.96 0.91
CA THR A 233 -11.35 1.47 -0.47
C THR A 233 -9.97 1.73 -1.04
N ARG A 234 -9.33 0.69 -1.57
CA ARG A 234 -8.10 0.76 -2.34
C ARG A 234 -8.44 0.85 -3.83
N ALA A 235 -7.67 1.63 -4.57
CA ALA A 235 -7.71 1.66 -6.02
C ALA A 235 -6.72 0.63 -6.56
N ALA A 236 -7.21 -0.46 -7.13
CA ALA A 236 -6.37 -1.56 -7.58
C ALA A 236 -6.48 -1.69 -9.09
N SER A 237 -5.37 -1.65 -9.82
CA SER A 237 -5.42 -2.11 -11.21
C SER A 237 -5.83 -3.59 -11.27
N ALA A 238 -6.51 -3.97 -12.35
CA ALA A 238 -6.98 -5.33 -12.55
C ALA A 238 -5.82 -6.35 -12.62
N ASP A 239 -4.65 -5.93 -13.14
CA ASP A 239 -3.45 -6.76 -13.26
C ASP A 239 -2.52 -6.70 -12.02
N GLY A 240 -2.89 -5.92 -11.00
CA GLY A 240 -2.13 -5.81 -9.75
C GLY A 240 -0.86 -4.93 -9.82
N ARG A 241 -0.60 -4.24 -10.93
CA ARG A 241 0.50 -3.27 -11.06
C ARG A 241 -0.05 -1.84 -11.24
N PRO A 242 0.47 -0.80 -10.57
CA PRO A 242 -0.04 0.55 -10.78
C PRO A 242 0.13 0.99 -12.25
N LEU A 243 -0.69 1.97 -12.65
CA LEU A 243 -0.53 2.69 -13.92
C LEU A 243 0.33 3.91 -13.63
N ILE A 244 1.50 3.98 -14.26
CA ILE A 244 2.48 5.05 -14.10
C ILE A 244 3.01 5.39 -15.49
N GLY A 245 2.64 6.56 -16.02
CA GLY A 245 3.15 6.99 -17.32
C GLY A 245 2.17 7.86 -18.11
N LEU A 246 2.53 8.16 -19.35
CA LEU A 246 1.72 8.90 -20.30
C LEU A 246 0.49 8.06 -20.71
N LEU A 247 -0.67 8.69 -20.80
CA LEU A 247 -1.89 8.00 -21.24
C LEU A 247 -1.79 7.62 -22.73
N PRO A 248 -2.35 6.47 -23.13
CA PRO A 248 -2.42 6.08 -24.54
C PRO A 248 -3.08 7.18 -25.40
N GLY A 249 -2.41 7.57 -26.48
CA GLY A 249 -2.89 8.59 -27.41
C GLY A 249 -2.77 10.04 -26.90
N SER A 250 -2.23 10.27 -25.70
CA SER A 250 -2.03 11.60 -25.14
C SER A 250 -0.61 12.13 -25.38
N SER A 251 -0.45 13.45 -25.35
CA SER A 251 0.88 14.11 -25.32
C SER A 251 1.10 14.99 -24.10
N SER A 252 0.09 15.18 -23.25
CA SER A 252 0.18 16.06 -22.07
C SER A 252 -0.48 15.50 -20.80
N VAL A 253 -1.02 14.28 -20.84
CA VAL A 253 -1.73 13.67 -19.71
C VAL A 253 -1.06 12.37 -19.27
N TRP A 254 -0.58 12.37 -18.03
CA TRP A 254 -0.02 11.23 -17.34
C TRP A 254 -0.98 10.70 -16.28
N ILE A 255 -0.79 9.45 -15.88
CA ILE A 255 -1.51 8.81 -14.78
C ILE A 255 -0.53 8.21 -13.77
N ALA A 256 -0.88 8.30 -12.49
CA ALA A 256 -0.23 7.63 -11.37
C ALA A 256 -1.33 7.11 -10.44
N ALA A 257 -1.84 5.90 -10.69
CA ALA A 257 -2.99 5.35 -9.97
C ALA A 257 -2.97 3.82 -9.93
N GLY A 258 -3.91 3.20 -9.20
CA GLY A 258 -4.05 1.74 -9.16
C GLY A 258 -3.07 1.00 -8.24
N PHE A 259 -2.44 1.69 -7.29
CA PHE A 259 -1.41 1.16 -6.37
C PHE A 259 -1.88 0.10 -5.35
N GLU A 260 -3.18 -0.19 -5.29
CA GLU A 260 -3.79 -1.11 -4.34
C GLU A 260 -3.35 -0.86 -2.87
N GLY A 261 -2.68 -1.83 -2.24
CA GLY A 261 -2.17 -1.73 -0.87
C GLY A 261 -0.77 -1.12 -0.72
N LEU A 262 -0.08 -0.81 -1.83
CA LEU A 262 1.33 -0.42 -1.84
C LEU A 262 1.57 1.07 -2.13
N GLY A 263 0.50 1.88 -2.23
CA GLY A 263 0.61 3.28 -2.66
C GLY A 263 1.52 4.16 -1.80
N ILE A 264 1.62 3.91 -0.50
CA ILE A 264 2.54 4.67 0.36
C ILE A 264 4.00 4.33 0.05
N THR A 265 4.30 3.04 -0.08
CA THR A 265 5.65 2.54 -0.37
C THR A 265 6.09 2.93 -1.77
N GLN A 266 5.19 2.89 -2.76
CA GLN A 266 5.50 3.10 -4.17
C GLN A 266 5.41 4.56 -4.63
N ALA A 267 4.77 5.45 -3.86
CA ALA A 267 4.56 6.84 -4.27
C ALA A 267 5.85 7.60 -4.62
N PRO A 268 6.96 7.51 -3.86
CA PRO A 268 8.20 8.24 -4.20
C PRO A 268 8.76 7.82 -5.57
N ALA A 269 8.92 6.53 -5.80
CA ALA A 269 9.43 6.01 -7.08
C ALA A 269 8.48 6.34 -8.24
N ALA A 270 7.16 6.25 -8.03
CA ALA A 270 6.18 6.61 -9.05
C ALA A 270 6.27 8.11 -9.43
N ALA A 271 6.49 8.99 -8.46
CA ALA A 271 6.66 10.41 -8.70
C ALA A 271 7.94 10.70 -9.51
N GLU A 272 9.04 10.01 -9.21
CA GLU A 272 10.29 10.13 -9.99
C GLU A 272 10.11 9.67 -11.44
N LEU A 273 9.42 8.55 -11.67
CA LEU A 273 9.15 8.06 -13.04
C LEU A 273 8.30 9.05 -13.84
N VAL A 274 7.24 9.60 -13.23
CA VAL A 274 6.38 10.59 -13.89
C VAL A 274 7.16 11.88 -14.16
N ALA A 275 7.96 12.36 -13.19
CA ALA A 275 8.77 13.56 -13.37
C ALA A 275 9.79 13.39 -14.51
N ALA A 276 10.53 12.28 -14.52
CA ALA A 276 11.47 11.98 -15.59
C ALA A 276 10.79 11.95 -16.97
N SER A 277 9.60 11.34 -17.06
CA SER A 277 8.81 11.31 -18.29
C SER A 277 8.36 12.71 -18.73
N ILE A 278 7.92 13.57 -17.82
CA ILE A 278 7.50 14.96 -18.11
C ILE A 278 8.69 15.80 -18.61
N TYR A 279 9.87 15.64 -18.02
CA TYR A 279 11.06 16.41 -18.38
C TYR A 279 11.87 15.80 -19.54
N GLY A 280 11.47 14.64 -20.05
CA GLY A 280 12.21 13.93 -21.10
C GLY A 280 13.56 13.40 -20.62
N GLU A 281 13.67 13.06 -19.34
CA GLU A 281 14.87 12.53 -18.70
C GLU A 281 14.87 10.98 -18.72
N GLU A 282 16.06 10.38 -18.60
CA GLU A 282 16.20 8.93 -18.46
C GLU A 282 15.73 8.50 -17.06
N PRO A 283 14.75 7.58 -16.95
CA PRO A 283 14.27 7.13 -15.65
C PRO A 283 15.29 6.20 -14.98
N ALA A 284 15.33 6.22 -13.64
CA ALA A 284 16.24 5.39 -12.85
C ALA A 284 15.98 3.88 -12.97
N ILE A 285 14.76 3.49 -13.32
CA ILE A 285 14.34 2.11 -13.58
C ILE A 285 13.46 2.05 -14.84
N ASP A 286 13.42 0.90 -15.50
CA ASP A 286 12.58 0.68 -16.68
C ASP A 286 11.08 0.88 -16.34
N PRO A 287 10.39 1.88 -16.93
CA PRO A 287 8.99 2.17 -16.63
C PRO A 287 8.00 1.21 -17.32
N SER A 288 8.45 0.44 -18.32
CA SER A 288 7.58 -0.40 -19.16
C SER A 288 6.63 -1.33 -18.39
N PRO A 289 7.02 -1.95 -17.25
CA PRO A 289 6.11 -2.78 -16.46
C PRO A 289 4.88 -2.06 -15.88
N TRP A 290 4.92 -0.73 -15.79
CA TRP A 290 3.85 0.12 -15.24
C TRP A 290 3.18 1.01 -16.30
N ASP A 291 3.54 0.84 -17.58
CA ASP A 291 2.94 1.58 -18.69
C ASP A 291 1.41 1.44 -18.66
N PRO A 292 0.63 2.53 -18.73
CA PRO A 292 -0.83 2.47 -18.59
C PRO A 292 -1.53 1.63 -19.67
N GLY A 293 -0.97 1.56 -20.90
CA GLY A 293 -1.50 0.85 -22.06
C GLY A 293 -0.89 -0.53 -22.29
N ARG A 294 -0.18 -1.08 -21.30
CA ARG A 294 0.38 -2.44 -21.36
C ARG A 294 -0.72 -3.50 -21.49
N ASN A 295 -0.41 -4.56 -22.25
CA ASN A 295 -1.22 -5.79 -22.36
C ASN A 295 -0.58 -6.94 -21.57
#